data_AF-A0A662JQ28-F1
#
_entry.id   AF-A0A662JQ28-F1
#
_cell.length_a   1.000
_cell.length_b   1.000
_cell.length_c   1.000
_cell.angle_alpha   90.00
_cell.angle_beta   90.00
_cell.angle_gamma   90.00
#
_symmetry.space_group_name_H-M   'P 1'
#
loop_
_entity.id
_entity.type
_entity.pdbx_description
1 polymer ?
#
loop_
_entity_poly.entity_id
_entity_poly.type
_entity_poly.pdbx_seq_one_letter_code
_entity_poly.pdbx_strand_id
1 'polypeptide(L)'
;MRHRVAFIDVGKEEVRVEEIEKEDIVGPIDWGLYCHLELYKSYQYPPYDEHNVLCFGMGKLAGGVIPGTHRLIGVFRSPLWGGIYFSTVGGAAYPLRYVGFEFGVVEGRAKEPTIVILKGLKDKGLEYRFEHIGMNELMKVYREYKGWEGVFALYRYLLDKYRDVYKKNSGFMNFRMLVVGPAAVNTNMGGIFSATIRNGEIDVGSEGWMARGGGGSVLFRAHGVVAIIYGGDNDWRKFEKADLRSPDVVNDLFKKFLGVPMGQAAFKATEKYRFSPSVGTGGTFGVNYATLKEKSIMFNWKSVFLTKEERKELYDKLIKGHYLKQFNDEIIANKSFKTCGEPCPGVCKKVWEKYKKDYEVYTAAGTICGIFDQRAAERAVHAIDSMGFDAIEFGTLAGWILECLEKGLLKPEEVGARERPRLNPKEFKIEDSFINAEIVEILAKKVAFAEGEVPRILGEGMRRAARKLDEMFSERVKN
;
A
#
# COMPACT_ATOMS: atom_id res chain seq x y z
N MET A 1 -30.44 2.97 6.64
CA MET A 1 -29.44 2.62 7.68
C MET A 1 -28.70 3.89 8.05
N ARG A 2 -28.35 4.10 9.32
CA ARG A 2 -27.69 5.34 9.77
C ARG A 2 -26.18 5.19 9.80
N HIS A 3 -25.49 6.19 9.26
CA HIS A 3 -24.04 6.24 9.14
C HIS A 3 -23.49 7.54 9.71
N ARG A 4 -22.44 7.46 10.53
CA ARG A 4 -21.71 8.65 10.98
C ARG A 4 -20.61 8.96 9.99
N VAL A 5 -20.67 10.12 9.34
CA VAL A 5 -19.75 10.53 8.28
C VAL A 5 -19.04 11.81 8.69
N ALA A 6 -17.71 11.82 8.62
CA ALA A 6 -16.91 13.03 8.76
C ALA A 6 -16.59 13.60 7.37
N PHE A 7 -17.02 14.83 7.10
CA PHE A 7 -16.54 15.60 5.97
C PHE A 7 -15.41 16.50 6.44
N ILE A 8 -14.25 16.34 5.82
CA ILE A 8 -12.98 16.97 6.18
C ILE A 8 -12.66 17.96 5.06
N ASP A 9 -13.11 19.20 5.21
CA ASP A 9 -12.85 20.27 4.24
C ASP A 9 -11.48 20.87 4.53
N VAL A 10 -10.49 20.47 3.73
CA VAL A 10 -9.10 20.91 3.89
C VAL A 10 -8.85 22.29 3.29
N GLY A 11 -9.78 22.82 2.50
CA GLY A 11 -9.73 24.19 1.98
C GLY A 11 -10.20 25.21 3.01
N LYS A 12 -11.15 24.82 3.88
CA LYS A 12 -11.67 25.63 4.99
C LYS A 12 -11.10 25.27 6.36
N GLU A 13 -10.37 24.16 6.45
CA GLU A 13 -9.84 23.62 7.70
C GLU A 13 -10.94 23.33 8.73
N GLU A 14 -12.02 22.72 8.25
CA GLU A 14 -13.18 22.36 9.06
C GLU A 14 -13.47 20.85 8.96
N VAL A 15 -13.91 20.26 10.07
CA VAL A 15 -14.46 18.90 10.09
C VAL A 15 -15.88 18.93 10.63
N ARG A 16 -16.83 18.50 9.81
CA ARG A 16 -18.24 18.31 10.19
C ARG A 16 -18.57 16.82 10.25
N VAL A 17 -19.24 16.40 11.32
CA VAL A 17 -19.70 15.01 11.48
C VAL A 17 -21.21 14.98 11.41
N GLU A 18 -21.74 14.22 10.45
CA GLU A 18 -23.17 14.13 10.19
C GLU A 18 -23.67 12.69 10.30
N GLU A 19 -24.93 12.54 10.68
CA GLU A 19 -25.64 11.27 10.60
C GLU A 19 -26.43 11.22 9.29
N ILE A 20 -26.08 10.27 8.43
CA ILE A 20 -26.70 10.08 7.12
C ILE A 20 -27.51 8.80 7.14
N GLU A 21 -28.80 8.90 6.85
CA GLU A 21 -29.69 7.76 6.74
C GLU A 21 -29.88 7.36 5.27
N LYS A 22 -29.23 6.26 4.87
CA LYS A 22 -29.35 5.65 3.55
C LYS A 22 -29.35 4.13 3.65
N GLU A 23 -30.27 3.46 2.97
CA GLU A 23 -30.42 1.99 3.08
C GLU A 23 -29.53 1.21 2.12
N ASP A 24 -29.23 1.80 0.97
CA ASP A 24 -28.36 1.27 -0.08
C ASP A 24 -26.87 1.30 0.28
N ILE A 25 -26.49 2.07 1.30
CA ILE A 25 -25.10 2.17 1.75
C ILE A 25 -24.82 1.08 2.80
N VAL A 26 -24.11 0.03 2.39
CA VAL A 26 -23.74 -1.08 3.27
C VAL A 26 -22.34 -0.89 3.84
N GLY A 27 -21.43 -0.29 3.07
CA GLY A 27 -20.05 -0.09 3.49
C GLY A 27 -19.35 1.07 2.78
N PRO A 28 -18.01 1.17 2.98
CA PRO A 28 -17.24 2.31 2.48
C PRO A 28 -17.16 2.38 0.95
N ILE A 29 -17.34 1.25 0.24
CA ILE A 29 -17.38 1.24 -1.24
C ILE A 29 -18.66 1.92 -1.73
N ASP A 30 -19.82 1.54 -1.19
CA ASP A 30 -21.12 2.13 -1.55
C ASP A 30 -21.14 3.62 -1.21
N TRP A 31 -20.60 3.99 -0.04
CA TRP A 31 -20.44 5.38 0.36
C TRP A 31 -19.58 6.17 -0.64
N GLY A 32 -18.44 5.62 -1.05
CA GLY A 32 -17.57 6.24 -2.05
C GLY A 32 -18.26 6.38 -3.42
N LEU A 33 -18.98 5.36 -3.87
CA LEU A 33 -19.77 5.41 -5.11
C LEU A 33 -20.81 6.53 -5.05
N TYR A 34 -21.58 6.60 -3.96
CA TYR A 34 -22.56 7.67 -3.74
C TYR A 34 -21.90 9.05 -3.79
N CYS A 35 -20.75 9.22 -3.12
CA CYS A 35 -20.00 10.48 -3.16
C CYS A 35 -19.59 10.85 -4.60
N HIS A 36 -19.00 9.92 -5.35
CA HIS A 36 -18.48 10.21 -6.68
C HIS A 36 -19.55 10.37 -7.76
N LEU A 37 -20.68 9.68 -7.65
CA LEU A 37 -21.74 9.66 -8.67
C LEU A 37 -22.84 10.68 -8.40
N GLU A 38 -23.17 10.93 -7.13
CA GLU A 38 -24.32 11.77 -6.76
C GLU A 38 -23.90 13.08 -6.10
N LEU A 39 -23.07 13.04 -5.05
CA LEU A 39 -22.72 14.25 -4.27
C LEU A 39 -21.75 15.17 -5.02
N TYR A 40 -20.58 14.68 -5.40
CA TYR A 40 -19.50 15.47 -5.99
C TYR A 40 -19.42 15.35 -7.51
N LYS A 41 -20.08 14.33 -8.09
CA LYS A 41 -20.11 14.09 -9.54
C LYS A 41 -18.72 14.16 -10.18
N SER A 42 -17.73 13.57 -9.52
CA SER A 42 -16.30 13.66 -9.87
C SER A 42 -15.96 13.30 -11.32
N TYR A 43 -16.85 12.57 -12.01
CA TYR A 43 -16.72 12.22 -13.43
C TYR A 43 -16.81 13.44 -14.38
N GLN A 44 -17.35 14.57 -13.90
CA GLN A 44 -17.47 15.81 -14.67
C GLN A 44 -16.18 16.65 -14.68
N TYR A 45 -15.19 16.29 -13.86
CA TYR A 45 -13.99 17.10 -13.63
C TYR A 45 -12.70 16.35 -14.01
N PRO A 46 -11.56 17.03 -14.14
CA PRO A 46 -10.25 16.38 -14.25
C PRO A 46 -9.89 15.55 -13.00
N PRO A 47 -9.01 14.53 -13.09
CA PRO A 47 -8.68 13.67 -11.94
C PRO A 47 -8.00 14.35 -10.74
N TYR A 48 -7.47 15.57 -10.88
CA TYR A 48 -6.85 16.32 -9.77
C TYR A 48 -7.63 17.58 -9.40
N ASP A 49 -8.91 17.61 -9.74
CA ASP A 49 -9.86 18.58 -9.26
C ASP A 49 -10.34 18.21 -7.85
N GLU A 50 -10.73 19.20 -7.04
CA GLU A 50 -11.19 19.00 -5.65
C GLU A 50 -12.48 18.18 -5.53
N HIS A 51 -13.25 18.05 -6.61
CA HIS A 51 -14.41 17.14 -6.67
C HIS A 51 -14.00 15.66 -6.69
N ASN A 52 -12.73 15.34 -6.98
CA ASN A 52 -12.22 13.97 -6.85
C ASN A 52 -11.87 13.64 -5.40
N VAL A 53 -12.92 13.61 -4.56
CA VAL A 53 -12.80 13.33 -3.13
C VAL A 53 -12.11 11.99 -2.85
N LEU A 54 -11.33 11.93 -1.77
CA LEU A 54 -10.91 10.66 -1.19
C LEU A 54 -11.88 10.27 -0.08
N CYS A 55 -12.77 9.34 -0.37
CA CYS A 55 -13.59 8.71 0.66
C CYS A 55 -12.79 7.59 1.33
N PHE A 56 -12.87 7.44 2.64
CA PHE A 56 -12.29 6.31 3.34
C PHE A 56 -13.18 5.84 4.49
N GLY A 57 -13.04 4.59 4.91
CA GLY A 57 -13.79 4.14 6.07
C GLY A 57 -13.68 2.67 6.37
N MET A 58 -14.45 2.26 7.37
CA MET A 58 -14.45 0.91 7.91
C MET A 58 -15.75 0.16 7.60
N GLY A 59 -15.65 -1.16 7.46
CA GLY A 59 -16.83 -2.02 7.28
C GLY A 59 -17.67 -2.15 8.55
N LYS A 60 -18.87 -2.73 8.42
CA LYS A 60 -19.81 -2.88 9.53
C LYS A 60 -19.35 -3.76 10.67
N LEU A 61 -18.49 -4.74 10.38
CA LEU A 61 -17.97 -5.66 11.38
C LEU A 61 -16.74 -5.09 12.12
N ALA A 62 -16.13 -4.01 11.59
CA ALA A 62 -15.01 -3.36 12.26
C ALA A 62 -15.46 -2.78 13.60
N GLY A 63 -14.68 -3.02 14.64
CA GLY A 63 -15.02 -2.69 16.02
C GLY A 63 -15.41 -3.89 16.87
N GLY A 64 -15.81 -5.01 16.26
CA GLY A 64 -16.01 -6.28 16.94
C GLY A 64 -14.71 -7.04 17.22
N VAL A 65 -14.84 -8.26 17.78
CA VAL A 65 -13.70 -9.16 18.05
C VAL A 65 -13.39 -10.12 16.89
N ILE A 66 -14.16 -10.05 15.79
CA ILE A 66 -13.97 -10.92 14.62
C ILE A 66 -12.67 -10.55 13.89
N PRO A 67 -11.67 -11.44 13.84
CA PRO A 67 -10.39 -11.13 13.24
C PRO A 67 -10.50 -10.98 11.72
N GLY A 68 -9.74 -10.05 11.15
CA GLY A 68 -9.66 -9.78 9.71
C GLY A 68 -10.70 -8.79 9.20
N THR A 69 -11.55 -8.23 10.07
CA THR A 69 -12.63 -7.30 9.70
C THR A 69 -12.25 -5.82 9.80
N HIS A 70 -11.06 -5.50 10.33
CA HIS A 70 -10.57 -4.13 10.54
C HIS A 70 -9.76 -3.58 9.35
N ARG A 71 -10.22 -3.83 8.13
CA ARG A 71 -9.66 -3.18 6.93
C ARG A 71 -10.20 -1.76 6.80
N LEU A 72 -9.31 -0.83 6.47
CA LEU A 72 -9.68 0.48 5.98
C LEU A 72 -9.74 0.42 4.45
N ILE A 73 -10.78 1.01 3.88
CA ILE A 73 -11.01 1.06 2.43
C ILE A 73 -11.03 2.53 2.03
N GLY A 74 -10.24 2.90 1.02
CA GLY A 74 -10.27 4.19 0.35
C GLY A 74 -10.91 4.06 -1.03
N VAL A 75 -11.71 5.04 -1.43
CA VAL A 75 -12.41 5.13 -2.72
C VAL A 75 -12.15 6.51 -3.31
N PHE A 76 -11.78 6.54 -4.58
CA PHE A 76 -11.41 7.76 -5.32
C PHE A 76 -11.55 7.50 -6.82
N ARG A 77 -11.56 8.55 -7.65
CA ARG A 77 -11.40 8.39 -9.11
C ARG A 77 -9.91 8.29 -9.45
N SER A 78 -9.50 7.19 -10.07
CA SER A 78 -8.10 6.91 -10.37
C SER A 78 -7.53 7.85 -11.43
N PRO A 79 -6.40 8.54 -11.18
CA PRO A 79 -5.70 9.30 -12.23
C PRO A 79 -5.01 8.41 -13.27
N LEU A 80 -4.74 7.13 -12.95
CA LEU A 80 -4.17 6.16 -13.89
C LEU A 80 -5.19 5.67 -14.90
N TRP A 81 -6.38 5.29 -14.43
CA TRP A 81 -7.37 4.58 -15.23
C TRP A 81 -8.61 5.41 -15.58
N GLY A 82 -8.82 6.55 -14.93
CA GLY A 82 -9.92 7.49 -15.20
C GLY A 82 -11.27 7.11 -14.62
N GLY A 83 -11.45 5.87 -14.12
CA GLY A 83 -12.65 5.39 -13.45
C GLY A 83 -12.54 5.40 -11.92
N ILE A 84 -13.65 5.09 -11.24
CA ILE A 84 -13.67 4.89 -9.79
C ILE A 84 -12.83 3.66 -9.44
N TYR A 85 -12.03 3.78 -8.38
CA TYR A 85 -11.22 2.70 -7.86
C TYR A 85 -11.31 2.66 -6.33
N PHE A 86 -11.07 1.49 -5.76
CA PHE A 86 -10.95 1.32 -4.32
C PHE A 86 -9.67 0.56 -3.97
N SER A 87 -9.07 0.95 -2.86
CA SER A 87 -7.84 0.36 -2.34
C SER A 87 -7.99 0.11 -0.85
N THR A 88 -7.29 -0.88 -0.30
CA THR A 88 -7.53 -1.31 1.09
C THR A 88 -6.23 -1.50 1.84
N VAL A 89 -6.22 -1.13 3.13
CA VAL A 89 -5.12 -1.41 4.05
C VAL A 89 -5.62 -2.17 5.28
N GLY A 90 -4.93 -3.26 5.60
CA GLY A 90 -5.25 -4.10 6.76
C GLY A 90 -4.97 -3.40 8.09
N GLY A 91 -5.85 -3.62 9.07
CA GLY A 91 -5.70 -3.17 10.46
C GLY A 91 -5.85 -1.66 10.67
N ALA A 92 -5.90 -0.85 9.62
CA ALA A 92 -5.93 0.61 9.77
C ALA A 92 -7.30 1.12 10.25
N ALA A 93 -8.36 0.35 10.07
CA ALA A 93 -9.65 0.67 10.69
C ALA A 93 -9.66 0.39 12.21
N TYR A 94 -8.68 -0.35 12.74
CA TYR A 94 -8.65 -0.70 14.16
C TYR A 94 -8.50 0.54 15.06
N PRO A 95 -7.66 1.54 14.74
CA PRO A 95 -7.69 2.82 15.46
C PRO A 95 -8.85 3.74 15.02
N LEU A 96 -9.32 3.65 13.77
CA LEU A 96 -10.41 4.51 13.27
C LEU A 96 -11.70 4.34 14.08
N ARG A 97 -11.96 3.12 14.57
CA ARG A 97 -13.13 2.84 15.42
C ARG A 97 -13.24 3.76 16.63
N TYR A 98 -12.10 4.30 17.11
CA TYR A 98 -12.03 5.17 18.28
C TYR A 98 -12.13 6.67 17.96
N VAL A 99 -12.34 7.05 16.70
CA VAL A 99 -12.29 8.47 16.28
C VAL A 99 -13.66 9.13 16.43
N GLY A 100 -14.74 8.46 16.04
CA GLY A 100 -16.10 9.01 16.16
C GLY A 100 -16.99 8.85 14.93
N PHE A 101 -16.49 8.28 13.83
CA PHE A 101 -17.23 8.14 12.57
C PHE A 101 -16.89 6.83 11.84
N GLU A 102 -17.74 6.41 10.90
CA GLU A 102 -17.54 5.21 10.06
C GLU A 102 -16.81 5.53 8.77
N PHE A 103 -17.20 6.64 8.14
CA PHE A 103 -16.71 7.11 6.86
C PHE A 103 -16.14 8.51 6.98
N GLY A 104 -15.02 8.78 6.33
CA GLY A 104 -14.43 10.09 6.13
C GLY A 104 -14.47 10.46 4.65
N VAL A 105 -14.62 11.75 4.37
CA VAL A 105 -14.51 12.33 3.02
C VAL A 105 -13.54 13.49 3.10
N VAL A 106 -12.43 13.40 2.36
CA VAL A 106 -11.54 14.56 2.17
C VAL A 106 -12.08 15.39 1.02
N GLU A 107 -12.47 16.63 1.29
CA GLU A 107 -13.04 17.58 0.33
C GLU A 107 -12.30 18.92 0.34
N GLY A 108 -12.47 19.71 -0.71
CA GLY A 108 -11.77 20.99 -0.89
C GLY A 108 -10.28 20.82 -1.16
N ARG A 109 -9.56 21.93 -1.34
CA ARG A 109 -8.12 21.92 -1.61
C ARG A 109 -7.35 22.85 -0.68
N ALA A 110 -6.40 22.27 0.06
CA ALA A 110 -5.49 23.05 0.89
C ALA A 110 -4.52 23.88 0.03
N LYS A 111 -4.18 25.07 0.52
CA LYS A 111 -3.24 26.00 -0.14
C LYS A 111 -1.78 25.58 0.02
N GLU A 112 -1.48 24.85 1.09
CA GLU A 112 -0.16 24.34 1.43
C GLU A 112 -0.26 22.85 1.78
N PRO A 113 0.84 22.08 1.76
CA PRO A 113 0.82 20.69 2.17
C PRO A 113 0.33 20.51 3.62
N THR A 114 -0.82 19.85 3.78
CA THR A 114 -1.58 19.80 5.03
C THR A 114 -1.56 18.42 5.68
N ILE A 115 -1.51 18.43 7.02
CA ILE A 115 -1.59 17.30 7.92
C ILE A 115 -2.89 17.44 8.70
N VAL A 116 -3.79 16.48 8.55
CA VAL A 116 -5.05 16.42 9.30
C VAL A 116 -4.84 15.56 10.53
N ILE A 117 -5.20 16.06 11.72
CA ILE A 117 -5.10 15.33 12.98
C ILE A 117 -6.49 15.17 13.56
N LEU A 118 -6.92 13.93 13.75
CA LEU A 118 -8.25 13.55 14.24
C LEU A 118 -8.11 12.75 15.54
N LYS A 119 -8.71 13.21 16.62
CA LYS A 119 -8.62 12.59 17.94
C LYS A 119 -10.01 12.37 18.53
N GLY A 120 -10.42 11.12 18.64
CA GLY A 120 -11.65 10.76 19.33
C GLY A 120 -11.43 10.62 20.83
N LEU A 121 -12.19 11.36 21.62
CA LEU A 121 -12.18 11.32 23.08
C LEU A 121 -13.53 10.83 23.61
N LYS A 122 -13.50 9.85 24.51
CA LYS A 122 -14.70 9.24 25.11
C LYS A 122 -15.76 10.25 25.57
N ASP A 123 -15.34 11.35 26.20
CA ASP A 123 -16.26 12.31 26.83
C ASP A 123 -16.43 13.63 26.04
N LYS A 124 -15.65 13.83 24.97
CA LYS A 124 -15.67 15.08 24.18
C LYS A 124 -16.00 14.90 22.70
N GLY A 125 -16.12 13.65 22.23
CA GLY A 125 -16.31 13.38 20.81
C GLY A 125 -15.03 13.58 19.99
N LEU A 126 -15.18 14.09 18.77
CA LEU A 126 -14.07 14.29 17.84
C LEU A 126 -13.44 15.67 18.04
N GLU A 127 -12.16 15.72 18.42
CA GLU A 127 -11.30 16.89 18.30
C GLU A 127 -10.50 16.79 17.00
N TYR A 128 -10.28 17.92 16.33
CA TYR A 128 -9.49 17.97 15.10
C TYR A 128 -8.58 19.20 15.04
N ARG A 129 -7.51 19.08 14.26
CA ARG A 129 -6.57 20.17 13.98
C ARG A 129 -5.97 19.98 12.58
N PHE A 130 -5.70 21.10 11.91
CA PHE A 130 -4.94 21.15 10.67
C PHE A 130 -3.56 21.75 10.95
N GLU A 131 -2.53 21.15 10.38
CA GLU A 131 -1.13 21.58 10.48
C GLU A 131 -0.52 21.59 9.08
N HIS A 132 0.53 22.38 8.87
CA HIS A 132 1.14 22.51 7.54
C HIS A 132 2.63 22.24 7.56
N ILE A 133 3.14 21.83 6.39
CA ILE A 133 4.58 21.70 6.12
C ILE A 133 4.88 22.36 4.77
N GLY A 134 5.77 23.35 4.78
CA GLY A 134 6.16 24.03 3.54
C GLY A 134 6.76 23.05 2.53
N MET A 135 6.49 23.25 1.25
CA MET A 135 6.92 22.31 0.18
C MET A 135 8.42 22.01 0.21
N ASN A 136 9.25 23.04 0.44
CA ASN A 136 10.71 22.86 0.53
C ASN A 136 11.11 21.94 1.69
N GLU A 137 10.45 22.08 2.85
CA GLU A 137 10.70 21.22 4.00
C GLU A 137 10.19 19.80 3.77
N LEU A 138 9.01 19.65 3.19
CA LEU A 138 8.45 18.36 2.80
C LEU A 138 9.43 17.60 1.87
N MET A 139 9.97 18.28 0.86
CA MET A 139 10.93 17.67 -0.06
C MET A 139 12.24 17.31 0.62
N LYS A 140 12.73 18.10 1.60
CA LYS A 140 13.90 17.74 2.41
C LYS A 140 13.63 16.48 3.23
N VAL A 141 12.50 16.40 3.93
CA VAL A 141 12.09 15.23 4.70
C VAL A 141 11.99 14.00 3.79
N TYR A 142 11.39 14.12 2.60
CA TYR A 142 11.35 13.00 1.65
C TYR A 142 12.72 12.55 1.16
N ARG A 143 13.73 13.42 1.13
CA ARG A 143 15.10 12.98 0.81
C ARG A 143 15.70 12.20 1.96
N GLU A 144 15.62 12.75 3.16
CA GLU A 144 16.19 12.12 4.34
C GLU A 144 15.60 12.71 5.63
N TYR A 145 15.28 11.85 6.59
CA TYR A 145 15.04 12.23 7.98
C TYR A 145 15.46 11.12 8.95
N LYS A 146 16.53 11.35 9.72
CA LYS A 146 17.07 10.41 10.73
C LYS A 146 17.39 8.99 10.20
N GLY A 147 17.98 8.90 9.02
CA GLY A 147 18.33 7.67 8.31
C GLY A 147 17.18 7.03 7.52
N TRP A 148 15.99 7.65 7.53
CA TRP A 148 14.84 7.22 6.74
C TRP A 148 14.73 8.04 5.46
N GLU A 149 14.13 7.48 4.42
CA GLU A 149 13.87 8.17 3.15
C GLU A 149 12.38 8.09 2.75
N GLY A 150 11.95 9.04 1.93
CA GLY A 150 10.63 9.12 1.31
C GLY A 150 9.46 9.07 2.29
N VAL A 151 8.46 8.24 2.03
CA VAL A 151 7.26 8.12 2.87
C VAL A 151 7.60 7.64 4.28
N PHE A 152 8.64 6.81 4.45
CA PHE A 152 9.05 6.36 5.78
C PHE A 152 9.70 7.50 6.57
N ALA A 153 10.44 8.38 5.89
CA ALA A 153 10.98 9.60 6.49
C ALA A 153 9.87 10.54 6.97
N LEU A 154 8.87 10.79 6.11
CA LEU A 154 7.73 11.61 6.51
C LEU A 154 6.93 10.95 7.65
N TYR A 155 6.73 9.64 7.62
CA TYR A 155 6.07 8.93 8.72
C TYR A 155 6.82 9.09 10.05
N ARG A 156 8.15 8.96 10.05
CA ARG A 156 9.02 9.18 11.21
C ARG A 156 8.95 10.64 11.69
N TYR A 157 9.07 11.59 10.78
CA TYR A 157 8.96 13.03 11.08
C TYR A 157 7.64 13.37 11.76
N LEU A 158 6.52 12.88 11.21
CA LEU A 158 5.18 13.13 11.77
C LEU A 158 5.00 12.45 13.12
N LEU A 159 5.53 11.24 13.30
CA LEU A 159 5.45 10.54 14.58
C LEU A 159 6.21 11.30 15.68
N ASP A 160 7.43 11.74 15.39
CA ASP A 160 8.26 12.49 16.34
C ASP A 160 7.59 13.81 16.74
N LYS A 161 6.88 14.47 15.81
CA LYS A 161 6.22 15.76 16.06
C LYS A 161 4.86 15.64 16.76
N TYR A 162 4.08 14.59 16.45
CA TYR A 162 2.66 14.55 16.80
C TYR A 162 2.22 13.37 17.67
N ARG A 163 3.08 12.38 17.98
CA ARG A 163 2.67 11.24 18.83
C ARG A 163 2.12 11.65 20.19
N ASP A 164 2.62 12.75 20.76
CA ASP A 164 2.21 13.22 22.09
C ASP A 164 0.76 13.74 22.13
N VAL A 165 0.19 14.08 20.96
CA VAL A 165 -1.26 14.35 20.84
C VAL A 165 -2.08 13.14 21.30
N TYR A 166 -1.57 11.93 21.12
CA TYR A 166 -2.23 10.67 21.49
C TYR A 166 -1.71 10.08 22.79
N LYS A 167 -0.95 10.83 23.59
CA LYS A 167 -0.49 10.37 24.91
C LYS A 167 -1.66 10.32 25.90
N LYS A 168 -1.74 9.25 26.70
CA LYS A 168 -2.72 9.09 27.78
C LYS A 168 -2.08 8.37 28.96
N ASN A 169 -2.13 8.98 30.14
CA ASN A 169 -1.49 8.46 31.36
C ASN A 169 -0.01 8.09 31.10
N SER A 170 0.38 6.84 31.39
CA SER A 170 1.73 6.30 31.19
C SER A 170 1.99 5.70 29.80
N GLY A 171 1.08 5.87 28.83
CA GLY A 171 1.20 5.29 27.49
C GLY A 171 0.58 6.12 26.37
N PHE A 172 0.22 5.44 25.28
CA PHE A 172 -0.39 6.05 24.10
C PHE A 172 -1.77 5.42 23.83
N MET A 173 -2.71 6.25 23.39
CA MET A 173 -3.97 5.80 22.79
C MET A 173 -3.67 5.00 21.51
N ASN A 174 -4.68 4.27 21.01
CA ASN A 174 -4.57 3.64 19.70
C ASN A 174 -4.67 4.70 18.61
N PHE A 175 -3.62 4.87 17.82
CA PHE A 175 -3.62 5.77 16.68
C PHE A 175 -2.82 5.20 15.51
N ARG A 176 -3.06 5.77 14.33
CA ARG A 176 -2.40 5.42 13.07
C ARG A 176 -2.26 6.65 12.20
N MET A 177 -1.45 6.53 11.16
CA MET A 177 -1.29 7.58 10.16
C MET A 177 -1.49 7.01 8.77
N LEU A 178 -2.21 7.74 7.93
CA LEU A 178 -2.19 7.61 6.48
C LEU A 178 -1.22 8.67 5.96
N VAL A 179 -0.18 8.27 5.23
CA VAL A 179 0.89 9.19 4.80
C VAL A 179 1.21 8.93 3.32
N VAL A 180 1.47 9.99 2.55
CA VAL A 180 1.89 9.88 1.15
C VAL A 180 3.39 10.07 1.00
N GLY A 181 3.98 9.49 -0.05
CA GLY A 181 5.39 9.65 -0.39
C GLY A 181 5.63 10.64 -1.54
N PRO A 182 6.90 10.85 -1.95
CA PRO A 182 7.24 11.71 -3.09
C PRO A 182 6.54 11.29 -4.40
N ALA A 183 6.25 10.00 -4.58
CA ALA A 183 5.47 9.52 -5.73
C ALA A 183 4.09 10.20 -5.85
N ALA A 184 3.43 10.52 -4.73
CA ALA A 184 2.14 11.19 -4.76
C ALA A 184 2.21 12.63 -5.28
N VAL A 185 3.38 13.27 -5.13
CA VAL A 185 3.61 14.66 -5.58
C VAL A 185 3.70 14.72 -7.10
N ASN A 186 4.48 13.82 -7.70
CA ASN A 186 4.92 13.96 -9.09
C ASN A 186 4.33 12.93 -10.06
N THR A 187 3.60 11.93 -9.56
CA THR A 187 3.19 10.78 -10.38
C THR A 187 1.69 10.49 -10.26
N ASN A 188 1.17 9.63 -11.12
CA ASN A 188 -0.18 9.09 -11.02
C ASN A 188 -0.25 7.79 -10.19
N MET A 189 0.89 7.28 -9.70
CA MET A 189 1.04 5.96 -9.09
C MET A 189 1.29 6.02 -7.58
N GLY A 190 1.13 7.19 -6.95
CA GLY A 190 1.34 7.37 -5.52
C GLY A 190 0.29 6.63 -4.69
N GLY A 191 0.76 5.80 -3.77
CA GLY A 191 -0.05 5.10 -2.78
C GLY A 191 -0.16 5.86 -1.46
N ILE A 192 -1.00 5.33 -0.56
CA ILE A 192 -1.09 5.79 0.83
C ILE A 192 -0.51 4.72 1.74
N PHE A 193 0.52 5.10 2.48
CA PHE A 193 1.24 4.26 3.43
C PHE A 193 0.63 4.33 4.83
N SER A 194 0.67 3.22 5.57
CA SER A 194 0.30 3.19 6.97
C SER A 194 0.95 2.02 7.73
N ALA A 195 1.55 2.28 8.89
CA ALA A 195 2.12 1.25 9.76
C ALA A 195 1.37 1.17 11.11
N THR A 196 1.51 0.04 11.80
CA THR A 196 1.05 -0.04 13.20
C THR A 196 1.98 0.79 14.07
N ILE A 197 1.39 1.52 15.02
CA ILE A 197 2.14 2.22 16.07
C ILE A 197 1.88 1.47 17.38
N ARG A 198 2.95 1.07 18.07
CA ARG A 198 2.90 0.43 19.39
C ARG A 198 3.73 1.23 20.36
N ASN A 199 3.14 1.61 21.50
CA ASN A 199 3.81 2.39 22.54
C ASN A 199 4.46 3.69 21.99
N GLY A 200 3.78 4.37 21.06
CA GLY A 200 4.26 5.61 20.45
C GLY A 200 5.37 5.43 19.42
N GLU A 201 5.62 4.19 18.98
CA GLU A 201 6.73 3.84 18.10
C GLU A 201 6.30 2.94 16.93
N ILE A 202 7.01 3.01 15.79
CA ILE A 202 6.67 2.24 14.58
C ILE A 202 6.95 0.75 14.82
N ASP A 203 5.95 -0.10 14.63
CA ASP A 203 6.13 -1.55 14.58
C ASP A 203 6.65 -1.96 13.20
N VAL A 204 7.95 -1.81 12.97
CA VAL A 204 8.61 -2.11 11.67
C VAL A 204 8.29 -3.53 11.20
N GLY A 205 7.97 -3.73 9.93
CA GLY A 205 7.43 -5.00 9.40
C GLY A 205 5.90 -5.07 9.42
N SER A 206 5.22 -4.08 10.01
CA SER A 206 3.77 -3.95 10.02
C SER A 206 3.22 -3.03 8.91
N GLU A 207 4.00 -2.74 7.88
CA GLU A 207 3.69 -1.85 6.77
C GLU A 207 2.45 -2.30 5.99
N GLY A 208 1.52 -1.37 5.78
CA GLY A 208 0.30 -1.55 5.03
C GLY A 208 0.11 -0.43 4.03
N TRP A 209 -0.59 -0.75 2.94
CA TRP A 209 -0.67 0.11 1.77
C TRP A 209 -2.09 0.16 1.22
N MET A 210 -2.63 1.36 1.03
CA MET A 210 -3.65 1.61 0.00
C MET A 210 -2.92 2.09 -1.25
N ALA A 211 -2.28 1.14 -1.94
CA ALA A 211 -1.32 1.43 -3.00
C ALA A 211 -1.99 1.69 -4.36
N ARG A 212 -2.72 0.70 -4.85
CA ARG A 212 -3.18 0.67 -6.25
C ARG A 212 -4.13 1.80 -6.61
N GLY A 213 -4.06 2.23 -7.86
CA GLY A 213 -4.97 3.20 -8.47
C GLY A 213 -4.57 4.67 -8.32
N GLY A 214 -3.57 5.00 -7.51
CA GLY A 214 -3.07 6.38 -7.38
C GLY A 214 -3.78 7.22 -6.33
N GLY A 215 -4.33 6.58 -5.28
CA GLY A 215 -5.08 7.28 -4.23
C GLY A 215 -4.24 8.26 -3.40
N GLY A 216 -2.94 7.99 -3.24
CA GLY A 216 -2.01 8.94 -2.62
C GLY A 216 -1.78 10.16 -3.50
N SER A 217 -1.65 9.96 -4.81
CA SER A 217 -1.59 11.06 -5.77
C SER A 217 -2.86 11.91 -5.75
N VAL A 218 -4.05 11.32 -5.58
CA VAL A 218 -5.30 12.08 -5.40
C VAL A 218 -5.26 12.87 -4.10
N LEU A 219 -4.94 12.22 -2.97
CA LEU A 219 -4.89 12.86 -1.65
C LEU A 219 -4.00 14.11 -1.64
N PHE A 220 -2.84 14.05 -2.30
CA PHE A 220 -1.94 15.18 -2.39
C PHE A 220 -2.32 16.17 -3.50
N ARG A 221 -2.53 15.72 -4.75
CA ARG A 221 -2.61 16.64 -5.90
C ARG A 221 -4.00 17.27 -6.06
N ALA A 222 -5.05 16.58 -5.63
CA ALA A 222 -6.41 17.15 -5.61
C ALA A 222 -6.65 17.97 -4.33
N HIS A 223 -6.16 17.51 -3.18
CA HIS A 223 -6.53 18.09 -1.87
C HIS A 223 -5.38 18.78 -1.10
N GLY A 224 -4.12 18.62 -1.51
CA GLY A 224 -2.97 19.16 -0.78
C GLY A 224 -2.63 18.42 0.51
N VAL A 225 -3.20 17.23 0.76
CA VAL A 225 -3.01 16.51 2.02
C VAL A 225 -1.81 15.57 1.92
N VAL A 226 -0.89 15.67 2.88
CA VAL A 226 0.27 14.77 3.00
C VAL A 226 0.08 13.68 4.05
N ALA A 227 -0.78 13.93 5.05
CA ALA A 227 -1.07 12.96 6.07
C ALA A 227 -2.44 13.15 6.74
N ILE A 228 -3.01 12.03 7.18
CA ILE A 228 -4.15 11.97 8.10
C ILE A 228 -3.72 11.13 9.31
N ILE A 229 -3.53 11.77 10.45
CA ILE A 229 -3.22 11.14 11.73
C ILE A 229 -4.54 10.97 12.47
N TYR A 230 -4.87 9.75 12.88
CA TYR A 230 -6.16 9.48 13.49
C TYR A 230 -6.09 8.40 14.57
N GLY A 231 -6.90 8.55 15.59
CA GLY A 231 -6.97 7.61 16.70
C GLY A 231 -7.75 8.18 17.88
N GLY A 232 -7.66 7.51 19.01
CA GLY A 232 -8.34 7.96 20.21
C GLY A 232 -8.73 6.84 21.15
N ASP A 233 -9.72 7.12 21.99
CA ASP A 233 -10.33 6.19 22.94
C ASP A 233 -11.87 6.26 22.98
N ASN A 234 -12.49 6.94 22.00
CA ASN A 234 -13.94 7.05 21.91
C ASN A 234 -14.55 5.76 21.34
N ASP A 235 -14.90 4.80 22.20
CA ASP A 235 -15.63 3.59 21.77
C ASP A 235 -17.13 3.87 21.59
N TRP A 236 -17.47 4.59 20.52
CA TRP A 236 -18.83 5.08 20.26
C TRP A 236 -19.73 4.04 19.56
N ARG A 237 -19.14 3.03 18.91
CA ARG A 237 -19.88 2.10 18.05
C ARG A 237 -20.66 1.09 18.88
N LYS A 238 -21.95 0.90 18.56
CA LYS A 238 -22.83 -0.11 19.17
C LYS A 238 -23.30 -1.11 18.12
N PHE A 239 -23.47 -2.36 18.54
CA PHE A 239 -24.03 -3.42 17.70
C PHE A 239 -25.39 -3.84 18.26
N GLU A 240 -26.48 -3.28 17.72
CA GLU A 240 -27.82 -3.37 18.31
C GLU A 240 -28.40 -4.80 18.33
N LYS A 241 -28.16 -5.59 17.28
CA LYS A 241 -28.74 -6.94 17.15
C LYS A 241 -27.95 -8.04 17.84
N ALA A 242 -26.63 -7.88 17.95
CA ALA A 242 -25.73 -8.83 18.60
C ALA A 242 -24.46 -8.09 18.98
N ASP A 243 -24.02 -8.18 20.25
CA ASP A 243 -22.80 -7.51 20.68
C ASP A 243 -21.55 -8.21 20.12
N LEU A 244 -21.12 -7.77 18.94
CA LEU A 244 -19.94 -8.32 18.26
C LEU A 244 -18.62 -8.02 18.99
N ARG A 245 -18.65 -7.30 20.11
CA ARG A 245 -17.49 -7.10 20.99
C ARG A 245 -17.35 -8.20 22.03
N SER A 246 -18.41 -8.99 22.27
CA SER A 246 -18.37 -10.14 23.18
C SER A 246 -17.86 -11.39 22.47
N PRO A 247 -16.72 -11.98 22.89
CA PRO A 247 -16.24 -13.24 22.34
C PRO A 247 -17.24 -14.38 22.47
N ASP A 248 -18.07 -14.38 23.53
CA ASP A 248 -19.06 -15.44 23.77
C ASP A 248 -20.19 -15.35 22.75
N VAL A 249 -20.76 -14.16 22.54
CA VAL A 249 -21.80 -13.91 21.54
C VAL A 249 -21.29 -14.28 20.14
N VAL A 250 -20.06 -13.88 19.80
CA VAL A 250 -19.47 -14.20 18.50
C VAL A 250 -19.21 -15.70 18.37
N ASN A 251 -18.74 -16.39 19.42
CA ASN A 251 -18.56 -17.83 19.38
C ASN A 251 -19.87 -18.59 19.16
N ASP A 252 -20.96 -18.16 19.78
CA ASP A 252 -22.28 -18.77 19.59
C ASP A 252 -22.79 -18.57 18.16
N LEU A 253 -22.58 -17.39 17.57
CA LEU A 253 -22.87 -17.14 16.16
C LEU A 253 -22.06 -18.07 15.24
N PHE A 254 -20.77 -18.21 15.48
CA PHE A 254 -19.90 -19.08 14.68
C PHE A 254 -20.28 -20.56 14.84
N LYS A 255 -20.60 -21.03 16.05
CA LYS A 255 -21.12 -22.39 16.25
C LYS A 255 -22.45 -22.60 15.53
N LYS A 256 -23.36 -21.63 15.60
CA LYS A 256 -24.67 -21.70 14.95
C LYS A 256 -24.58 -21.77 13.42
N PHE A 257 -23.73 -20.94 12.81
CA PHE A 257 -23.68 -20.81 11.34
C PHE A 257 -22.60 -21.66 10.67
N LEU A 258 -21.50 -21.96 11.38
CA LEU A 258 -20.35 -22.68 10.83
C LEU A 258 -20.03 -23.99 11.56
N GLY A 259 -20.76 -24.32 12.63
CA GLY A 259 -20.58 -25.56 13.40
C GLY A 259 -19.33 -25.60 14.29
N VAL A 260 -18.53 -24.53 14.32
CA VAL A 260 -17.26 -24.46 15.07
C VAL A 260 -17.08 -23.10 15.74
N PRO A 261 -16.30 -22.98 16.83
CA PRO A 261 -15.99 -21.68 17.45
C PRO A 261 -15.20 -20.74 16.53
N MET A 262 -15.26 -19.43 16.79
CA MET A 262 -14.60 -18.40 15.96
C MET A 262 -13.11 -18.65 15.81
N GLY A 263 -12.42 -19.00 16.90
CA GLY A 263 -10.98 -19.26 16.88
C GLY A 263 -10.59 -20.37 15.90
N GLN A 264 -11.35 -21.46 15.86
CA GLN A 264 -11.11 -22.58 14.95
C GLN A 264 -11.40 -22.20 13.49
N ALA A 265 -12.51 -21.49 13.24
CA ALA A 265 -12.85 -20.99 11.91
C ALA A 265 -11.76 -20.04 11.39
N ALA A 266 -11.33 -19.09 12.21
CA ALA A 266 -10.28 -18.12 11.86
C ALA A 266 -8.92 -18.81 11.62
N PHE A 267 -8.55 -19.79 12.45
CA PHE A 267 -7.33 -20.57 12.27
C PHE A 267 -7.33 -21.30 10.93
N LYS A 268 -8.43 -21.98 10.60
CA LYS A 268 -8.59 -22.69 9.32
C LYS A 268 -8.55 -21.74 8.12
N ALA A 269 -9.28 -20.62 8.19
CA ALA A 269 -9.33 -19.63 7.11
C ALA A 269 -7.98 -18.92 6.87
N THR A 270 -7.08 -18.94 7.84
CA THR A 270 -5.80 -18.22 7.77
C THR A 270 -4.57 -19.11 7.58
N GLU A 271 -4.75 -20.41 7.30
CA GLU A 271 -3.66 -21.37 7.14
C GLU A 271 -2.61 -20.93 6.12
N LYS A 272 -3.03 -20.46 4.93
CA LYS A 272 -2.15 -19.94 3.86
C LYS A 272 -1.18 -18.85 4.36
N TYR A 273 -1.62 -18.03 5.32
CA TYR A 273 -0.83 -16.90 5.81
C TYR A 273 0.17 -17.29 6.89
N ARG A 274 0.09 -18.50 7.46
CA ARG A 274 0.93 -18.95 8.56
C ARG A 274 2.07 -19.84 8.04
N PHE A 275 1.84 -21.13 8.09
CA PHE A 275 2.64 -22.21 7.54
C PHE A 275 1.64 -23.26 7.09
N SER A 276 1.76 -23.70 5.85
CA SER A 276 0.92 -24.71 5.25
C SER A 276 1.76 -25.99 5.09
N PRO A 277 1.47 -27.04 5.88
CA PRO A 277 2.22 -28.29 5.84
C PRO A 277 2.20 -28.96 4.46
N SER A 278 1.12 -28.79 3.70
CA SER A 278 0.95 -29.40 2.37
C SER A 278 1.92 -28.88 1.31
N VAL A 279 2.44 -27.67 1.48
CA VAL A 279 3.41 -27.04 0.56
C VAL A 279 4.76 -26.74 1.22
N GLY A 280 4.92 -26.99 2.53
CA GLY A 280 6.17 -26.83 3.26
C GLY A 280 6.64 -25.38 3.44
N THR A 281 5.74 -24.40 3.35
CA THR A 281 6.06 -22.97 3.44
C THR A 281 4.85 -22.15 3.92
N GLY A 282 4.93 -20.83 3.97
CA GLY A 282 3.85 -19.96 4.44
C GLY A 282 3.87 -18.54 3.89
N GLY A 283 2.82 -17.78 4.20
CA GLY A 283 2.62 -16.45 3.64
C GLY A 283 2.25 -16.49 2.15
N THR A 284 1.86 -15.34 1.60
CA THR A 284 1.52 -15.26 0.16
C THR A 284 2.74 -15.56 -0.69
N PHE A 285 3.92 -15.02 -0.34
CA PHE A 285 5.19 -15.26 -1.04
C PHE A 285 5.48 -16.76 -1.18
N GLY A 286 5.60 -17.46 -0.04
CA GLY A 286 5.98 -18.87 -0.03
C GLY A 286 4.96 -19.75 -0.74
N VAL A 287 3.68 -19.63 -0.37
CA VAL A 287 2.62 -20.50 -0.90
C VAL A 287 2.43 -20.31 -2.40
N ASN A 288 2.46 -19.07 -2.91
CA ASN A 288 2.27 -18.84 -4.34
C ASN A 288 3.46 -19.37 -5.17
N TYR A 289 4.72 -19.10 -4.78
CA TYR A 289 5.87 -19.63 -5.53
C TYR A 289 5.94 -21.16 -5.48
N ALA A 290 5.68 -21.79 -4.33
CA ALA A 290 5.64 -23.24 -4.20
C ALA A 290 4.56 -23.89 -5.09
N THR A 291 3.45 -23.18 -5.32
CA THR A 291 2.30 -23.66 -6.10
C THR A 291 2.45 -23.42 -7.60
N LEU A 292 2.94 -22.23 -7.99
CA LEU A 292 3.01 -21.81 -9.39
C LEU A 292 4.05 -22.59 -10.20
N LYS A 293 5.19 -22.92 -9.58
CA LYS A 293 6.26 -23.69 -10.24
C LYS A 293 6.66 -23.09 -11.59
N GLU A 294 6.62 -23.87 -12.67
CA GLU A 294 6.93 -23.43 -14.03
C GLU A 294 5.96 -22.36 -14.60
N LYS A 295 4.86 -22.05 -13.90
CA LYS A 295 3.94 -20.95 -14.24
C LYS A 295 4.34 -19.62 -13.61
N SER A 296 5.44 -19.57 -12.86
CA SER A 296 5.96 -18.33 -12.29
C SER A 296 6.33 -17.35 -13.40
N ILE A 297 5.88 -16.10 -13.27
CA ILE A 297 6.15 -15.04 -14.24
C ILE A 297 7.57 -14.52 -14.01
N MET A 298 8.39 -14.48 -15.05
CA MET A 298 9.80 -14.15 -14.98
C MET A 298 10.22 -13.30 -16.18
N PHE A 299 11.21 -12.42 -15.99
CA PHE A 299 11.86 -11.62 -17.04
C PHE A 299 10.87 -10.83 -17.92
N ASN A 300 10.06 -9.96 -17.29
CA ASN A 300 9.02 -9.17 -17.93
C ASN A 300 8.12 -9.99 -18.87
N TRP A 301 7.61 -11.11 -18.36
CA TRP A 301 6.78 -12.06 -19.10
C TRP A 301 7.47 -12.80 -20.25
N LYS A 302 8.76 -12.57 -20.54
CA LYS A 302 9.50 -13.33 -21.58
C LYS A 302 9.48 -14.84 -21.35
N SER A 303 9.33 -15.28 -20.09
CA SER A 303 9.23 -16.72 -19.77
C SER A 303 8.07 -17.44 -20.45
N VAL A 304 6.98 -16.74 -20.84
CA VAL A 304 5.84 -17.37 -21.52
C VAL A 304 6.19 -17.91 -22.90
N PHE A 305 7.24 -17.37 -23.53
CA PHE A 305 7.73 -17.81 -24.84
C PHE A 305 8.72 -18.97 -24.76
N LEU A 306 9.15 -19.36 -23.55
CA LEU A 306 10.01 -20.51 -23.34
C LEU A 306 9.20 -21.82 -23.37
N THR A 307 9.90 -22.94 -23.57
CA THR A 307 9.29 -24.26 -23.38
C THR A 307 8.93 -24.51 -21.91
N LYS A 308 8.09 -25.51 -21.65
CA LYS A 308 7.72 -25.88 -20.27
C LYS A 308 8.95 -26.35 -19.50
N GLU A 309 9.84 -27.07 -20.17
CA GLU A 309 11.06 -27.64 -19.64
C GLU A 309 12.04 -26.54 -19.24
N GLU A 310 12.30 -25.56 -20.12
CA GLU A 310 13.12 -24.38 -19.81
C GLU A 310 12.55 -23.59 -18.63
N ARG A 311 11.22 -23.34 -18.60
CA ARG A 311 10.59 -22.65 -17.45
C ARG A 311 10.73 -23.41 -16.15
N LYS A 312 10.62 -24.74 -16.20
CA LYS A 312 10.79 -25.60 -15.03
C LYS A 312 12.22 -25.56 -14.53
N GLU A 313 13.21 -25.64 -15.41
CA GLU A 313 14.63 -25.53 -15.05
C GLU A 313 14.94 -24.18 -14.40
N LEU A 314 14.46 -23.08 -14.99
CA LEU A 314 14.59 -21.74 -14.40
C LEU A 314 13.93 -21.65 -13.02
N TYR A 315 12.72 -22.19 -12.88
CA TYR A 315 12.05 -22.22 -11.58
C TYR A 315 12.85 -23.01 -10.54
N ASP A 316 13.29 -24.23 -10.89
CA ASP A 316 14.02 -25.10 -9.98
C ASP A 316 15.35 -24.47 -9.55
N LYS A 317 16.07 -23.81 -10.47
CA LYS A 317 17.34 -23.12 -10.22
C LYS A 317 17.17 -21.81 -9.45
N LEU A 318 16.40 -20.85 -10.00
CA LEU A 318 16.37 -19.46 -9.55
C LEU A 318 15.36 -19.22 -8.43
N ILE A 319 14.20 -19.89 -8.48
CA ILE A 319 13.13 -19.67 -7.50
C ILE A 319 13.22 -20.70 -6.39
N LYS A 320 12.99 -21.99 -6.69
CA LYS A 320 12.97 -23.05 -5.67
C LYS A 320 14.33 -23.21 -5.00
N GLY A 321 15.40 -23.25 -5.79
CA GLY A 321 16.77 -23.46 -5.32
C GLY A 321 17.40 -22.26 -4.61
N HIS A 322 16.89 -21.05 -4.85
CA HIS A 322 17.46 -19.80 -4.31
C HIS A 322 16.41 -18.89 -3.68
N TYR A 323 15.58 -18.20 -4.47
CA TYR A 323 14.68 -17.14 -3.99
C TYR A 323 13.70 -17.58 -2.88
N LEU A 324 13.03 -18.71 -3.10
CA LEU A 324 12.08 -19.33 -2.17
C LEU A 324 12.81 -20.06 -1.05
N LYS A 325 13.95 -20.70 -1.34
CA LYS A 325 14.79 -21.35 -0.32
C LYS A 325 15.24 -20.34 0.73
N GLN A 326 15.80 -19.22 0.29
CA GLN A 326 16.24 -18.13 1.17
C GLN A 326 15.10 -17.63 2.05
N PHE A 327 13.93 -17.35 1.46
CA PHE A 327 12.73 -16.97 2.21
C PHE A 327 12.32 -18.01 3.28
N ASN A 328 12.37 -19.30 2.94
CA ASN A 328 11.99 -20.37 3.85
C ASN A 328 12.98 -20.48 5.02
N ASP A 329 14.28 -20.49 4.73
CA ASP A 329 15.34 -20.65 5.71
C ASP A 329 15.41 -19.46 6.67
N GLU A 330 15.23 -18.24 6.14
CA GLU A 330 15.41 -17.00 6.89
C GLU A 330 14.14 -16.58 7.65
N ILE A 331 12.95 -16.80 7.08
CA ILE A 331 11.70 -16.23 7.63
C ILE A 331 10.76 -17.32 8.14
N ILE A 332 10.53 -18.37 7.36
CA ILE A 332 9.56 -19.42 7.73
C ILE A 332 10.09 -20.28 8.87
N ALA A 333 11.34 -20.76 8.77
CA ALA A 333 11.98 -21.57 9.80
C ALA A 333 12.07 -20.81 11.14
N ASN A 334 12.38 -19.51 11.07
CA ASN A 334 12.52 -18.63 12.24
C ASN A 334 11.19 -18.03 12.74
N LYS A 335 10.06 -18.30 12.06
CA LYS A 335 8.73 -17.77 12.37
C LYS A 335 8.69 -16.23 12.51
N SER A 336 9.44 -15.52 11.68
CA SER A 336 9.53 -14.05 11.71
C SER A 336 8.27 -13.40 11.11
N PHE A 337 7.19 -13.39 11.88
CA PHE A 337 5.84 -13.04 11.43
C PHE A 337 5.24 -11.88 12.22
N LYS A 338 4.45 -11.04 11.55
CA LYS A 338 3.71 -9.92 12.16
C LYS A 338 2.26 -9.86 11.70
N THR A 339 1.46 -9.05 12.38
CA THR A 339 0.11 -8.66 11.96
C THR A 339 0.10 -7.19 11.52
N CYS A 340 -1.05 -6.73 11.02
CA CYS A 340 -1.29 -5.32 10.71
C CYS A 340 -1.70 -4.48 11.93
N GLY A 341 -1.36 -4.94 13.15
CA GLY A 341 -1.78 -4.35 14.43
C GLY A 341 -3.02 -5.01 15.02
N GLU A 342 -3.83 -5.66 14.19
CA GLU A 342 -4.98 -6.43 14.65
C GLU A 342 -4.51 -7.74 15.35
N PRO A 343 -5.15 -8.13 16.48
CA PRO A 343 -4.88 -9.40 17.16
C PRO A 343 -5.48 -10.58 16.39
N CYS A 344 -4.89 -10.90 15.24
CA CYS A 344 -5.37 -11.93 14.32
C CYS A 344 -4.44 -13.15 14.30
N PRO A 345 -4.97 -14.39 14.33
CA PRO A 345 -4.15 -15.61 14.30
C PRO A 345 -3.42 -15.83 12.97
N GLY A 346 -3.76 -15.06 11.93
CA GLY A 346 -3.21 -15.25 10.59
C GLY A 346 -1.76 -14.82 10.43
N VAL A 347 -1.24 -13.91 11.27
CA VAL A 347 0.17 -13.43 11.24
C VAL A 347 0.73 -13.28 9.81
N CYS A 348 -0.05 -12.58 8.98
CA CYS A 348 0.09 -12.63 7.53
C CYS A 348 1.34 -11.95 6.99
N LYS A 349 2.00 -11.11 7.79
CA LYS A 349 3.20 -10.40 7.38
C LYS A 349 4.41 -11.27 7.64
N LYS A 350 5.21 -11.48 6.60
CA LYS A 350 6.47 -12.23 6.65
C LYS A 350 7.58 -11.20 6.53
N VAL A 351 8.49 -11.17 7.49
CA VAL A 351 9.43 -10.05 7.62
C VAL A 351 10.83 -10.60 7.81
N TRP A 352 11.78 -10.05 7.05
CA TRP A 352 13.19 -10.20 7.35
C TRP A 352 13.73 -8.83 7.74
N GLU A 353 14.18 -8.67 8.99
CA GLU A 353 14.56 -7.38 9.58
C GLU A 353 13.45 -6.33 9.41
N LYS A 354 13.60 -5.41 8.43
CA LYS A 354 12.63 -4.37 8.07
C LYS A 354 11.85 -4.66 6.78
N TYR A 355 12.19 -5.72 6.06
CA TYR A 355 11.65 -6.00 4.74
C TYR A 355 10.48 -6.98 4.82
N LYS A 356 9.27 -6.46 4.62
CA LYS A 356 8.06 -7.24 4.50
C LYS A 356 7.99 -7.94 3.14
N LYS A 357 7.63 -9.23 3.12
CA LYS A 357 7.56 -10.10 1.94
C LYS A 357 6.12 -10.46 1.59
N ASP A 358 5.61 -9.81 0.54
CA ASP A 358 4.37 -10.20 -0.13
C ASP A 358 4.69 -10.74 -1.53
N TYR A 359 3.93 -11.73 -1.98
CA TYR A 359 4.14 -12.34 -3.30
C TYR A 359 4.12 -11.30 -4.42
N GLU A 360 3.04 -10.51 -4.52
CA GLU A 360 2.79 -9.61 -5.64
C GLU A 360 3.90 -8.56 -5.78
N VAL A 361 4.37 -8.03 -4.66
CA VAL A 361 5.44 -7.02 -4.59
C VAL A 361 6.77 -7.61 -5.05
N TYR A 362 7.12 -8.79 -4.53
CA TYR A 362 8.37 -9.48 -4.85
C TYR A 362 8.34 -10.26 -6.18
N THR A 363 7.18 -10.35 -6.82
CA THR A 363 7.06 -10.76 -8.23
C THR A 363 7.26 -9.55 -9.13
N ALA A 364 6.54 -8.45 -8.89
CA ALA A 364 6.60 -7.24 -9.72
C ALA A 364 7.99 -6.60 -9.71
N ALA A 365 8.55 -6.33 -8.54
CA ALA A 365 9.88 -5.77 -8.37
C ALA A 365 10.99 -6.83 -8.22
N GLY A 366 10.64 -8.11 -8.36
CA GLY A 366 11.57 -9.23 -8.29
C GLY A 366 11.66 -9.97 -9.62
N THR A 367 10.95 -11.09 -9.74
CA THR A 367 11.09 -12.00 -10.90
C THR A 367 10.73 -11.35 -12.25
N ILE A 368 9.75 -10.43 -12.29
CA ILE A 368 9.45 -9.63 -13.49
C ILE A 368 10.64 -8.75 -13.88
N CYS A 369 11.35 -8.17 -12.91
CA CYS A 369 12.55 -7.38 -13.14
C CYS A 369 13.82 -8.22 -13.33
N GLY A 370 13.72 -9.56 -13.41
CA GLY A 370 14.89 -10.44 -13.48
C GLY A 370 15.72 -10.41 -12.20
N ILE A 371 15.09 -10.38 -11.03
CA ILE A 371 15.74 -10.35 -9.72
C ILE A 371 15.26 -11.59 -8.94
N PHE A 372 16.20 -12.47 -8.58
CA PHE A 372 15.91 -13.76 -7.95
C PHE A 372 16.64 -13.97 -6.63
N ASP A 373 17.39 -12.98 -6.15
CA ASP A 373 18.01 -12.96 -4.83
C ASP A 373 17.20 -12.10 -3.85
N GLN A 374 16.99 -12.52 -2.60
CA GLN A 374 16.20 -11.73 -1.64
C GLN A 374 16.87 -10.40 -1.30
N ARG A 375 18.19 -10.35 -1.15
CA ARG A 375 18.90 -9.11 -0.80
C ARG A 375 18.81 -8.09 -1.94
N ALA A 376 18.93 -8.56 -3.18
CA ALA A 376 18.70 -7.72 -4.36
C ALA A 376 17.24 -7.26 -4.45
N ALA A 377 16.27 -8.16 -4.28
CA ALA A 377 14.85 -7.82 -4.32
C ALA A 377 14.45 -6.84 -3.22
N GLU A 378 15.03 -6.94 -2.03
CA GLU A 378 14.81 -6.00 -0.93
C GLU A 378 15.25 -4.58 -1.28
N ARG A 379 16.38 -4.40 -1.97
CA ARG A 379 16.82 -3.08 -2.42
C ARG A 379 15.81 -2.45 -3.37
N ALA A 380 15.38 -3.22 -4.38
CA ALA A 380 14.40 -2.77 -5.36
C ALA A 380 13.05 -2.45 -4.70
N VAL A 381 12.51 -3.38 -3.90
CA VAL A 381 11.23 -3.22 -3.20
C VAL A 381 11.30 -2.07 -2.21
N HIS A 382 12.36 -1.95 -1.42
CA HIS A 382 12.50 -0.89 -0.44
C HIS A 382 12.56 0.48 -1.11
N ALA A 383 13.26 0.63 -2.24
CA ALA A 383 13.27 1.90 -2.96
C ALA A 383 11.87 2.29 -3.46
N ILE A 384 11.10 1.32 -3.98
CA ILE A 384 9.73 1.53 -4.45
C ILE A 384 8.79 1.93 -3.30
N ASP A 385 8.85 1.17 -2.19
CA ASP A 385 8.06 1.42 -0.99
C ASP A 385 8.45 2.77 -0.36
N SER A 386 9.75 3.05 -0.19
CA SER A 386 10.25 4.33 0.33
C SER A 386 9.70 5.50 -0.49
N MET A 387 9.66 5.40 -1.81
CA MET A 387 9.13 6.47 -2.65
C MET A 387 7.61 6.61 -2.60
N GLY A 388 6.90 5.64 -2.02
CA GLY A 388 5.45 5.67 -1.85
C GLY A 388 4.67 5.23 -3.10
N PHE A 389 5.23 4.34 -3.92
CA PHE A 389 4.57 3.80 -5.10
C PHE A 389 3.64 2.62 -4.80
N ASP A 390 2.68 2.38 -5.69
CA ASP A 390 2.15 1.03 -5.89
C ASP A 390 3.24 0.12 -6.46
N ALA A 391 3.73 -0.83 -5.66
CA ALA A 391 4.81 -1.70 -6.06
C ALA A 391 4.46 -2.67 -7.21
N ILE A 392 3.18 -2.99 -7.40
CA ILE A 392 2.76 -3.83 -8.54
C ILE A 392 2.86 -3.02 -9.83
N GLU A 393 2.24 -1.84 -9.84
CA GLU A 393 2.25 -0.94 -11.00
C GLU A 393 3.68 -0.50 -11.33
N PHE A 394 4.42 -0.02 -10.34
CA PHE A 394 5.79 0.46 -10.54
C PHE A 394 6.76 -0.67 -10.87
N GLY A 395 6.68 -1.82 -10.19
CA GLY A 395 7.54 -2.97 -10.51
C GLY A 395 7.32 -3.49 -11.93
N THR A 396 6.08 -3.48 -12.42
CA THR A 396 5.79 -3.84 -13.82
C THR A 396 6.30 -2.77 -14.80
N LEU A 397 6.16 -1.48 -14.46
CA LEU A 397 6.78 -0.38 -15.23
C LEU A 397 8.30 -0.55 -15.30
N ALA A 398 8.94 -0.88 -14.17
CA ALA A 398 10.37 -1.12 -14.13
C ALA A 398 10.77 -2.32 -15.00
N GLY A 399 10.03 -3.44 -14.93
CA GLY A 399 10.23 -4.59 -15.81
C GLY A 399 10.19 -4.23 -17.30
N TRP A 400 9.22 -3.42 -17.71
CA TRP A 400 9.14 -2.89 -19.08
C TRP A 400 10.36 -2.03 -19.45
N ILE A 401 10.77 -1.11 -18.58
CA ILE A 401 11.92 -0.24 -18.83
C ILE A 401 13.23 -1.02 -18.89
N LEU A 402 13.42 -2.03 -18.04
CA LEU A 402 14.58 -2.90 -18.11
C LEU A 402 14.64 -3.64 -19.46
N GLU A 403 13.52 -4.11 -19.99
CA GLU A 403 13.49 -4.72 -21.32
C GLU A 403 13.79 -3.71 -22.44
N CYS A 404 13.29 -2.47 -22.34
CA CYS A 404 13.65 -1.40 -23.28
C CYS A 404 15.16 -1.11 -23.27
N LEU A 405 15.81 -1.13 -22.09
CA LEU A 405 17.26 -0.96 -21.96
C LEU A 405 18.04 -2.15 -22.54
N GLU A 406 17.58 -3.38 -22.30
CA GLU A 406 18.19 -4.60 -22.85
C GLU A 406 18.20 -4.54 -24.39
N LYS A 407 17.07 -4.15 -24.99
CA LYS A 407 16.90 -4.03 -26.45
C LYS A 407 17.53 -2.77 -27.06
N GLY A 408 18.04 -1.84 -26.24
CA GLY A 408 18.61 -0.59 -26.72
C GLY A 408 17.59 0.43 -27.23
N LEU A 409 16.31 0.26 -26.93
CA LEU A 409 15.26 1.24 -27.21
C LEU A 409 15.42 2.48 -26.31
N LEU A 410 15.90 2.26 -25.09
CA LEU A 410 16.36 3.30 -24.18
C LEU A 410 17.85 3.10 -23.87
N LYS A 411 18.55 4.19 -23.58
CA LYS A 411 19.93 4.19 -23.11
C LYS A 411 19.97 4.31 -21.57
N PRO A 412 20.96 3.71 -20.89
CA PRO A 412 21.06 3.79 -19.43
C PRO A 412 20.98 5.21 -18.86
N GLU A 413 21.67 6.16 -19.48
CA GLU A 413 21.73 7.56 -19.05
C GLU A 413 20.37 8.28 -19.10
N GLU A 414 19.45 7.85 -19.97
CA GLU A 414 18.12 8.46 -20.11
C GLU A 414 17.23 8.20 -18.90
N VAL A 415 17.52 7.11 -18.16
CA VAL A 415 16.82 6.74 -16.92
C VAL A 415 17.72 6.86 -15.68
N GLY A 416 18.95 7.34 -15.84
CA GLY A 416 19.94 7.50 -14.79
C GLY A 416 20.69 6.21 -14.40
N ALA A 417 20.50 5.11 -15.13
CA ALA A 417 21.21 3.86 -14.91
C ALA A 417 22.67 3.94 -15.38
N ARG A 418 23.54 3.14 -14.75
CA ARG A 418 24.99 3.09 -15.06
C ARG A 418 25.33 2.11 -16.18
N GLU A 419 24.56 1.04 -16.29
CA GLU A 419 24.75 -0.01 -17.28
C GLU A 419 23.41 -0.62 -17.69
N ARG A 420 23.45 -1.52 -18.68
CA ARG A 420 22.26 -2.26 -19.13
C ARG A 420 21.91 -3.37 -18.13
N PRO A 421 20.62 -3.74 -18.04
CA PRO A 421 20.22 -4.89 -17.23
C PRO A 421 20.66 -6.21 -17.85
N ARG A 422 20.50 -7.29 -17.09
CA ARG A 422 20.72 -8.68 -17.51
C ARG A 422 19.39 -9.39 -17.46
N LEU A 423 18.75 -9.62 -18.61
CA LEU A 423 17.41 -10.22 -18.67
C LEU A 423 17.33 -11.44 -19.59
N ASN A 424 18.45 -11.94 -20.13
CA ASN A 424 18.47 -13.15 -20.95
C ASN A 424 18.31 -14.40 -20.07
N PRO A 425 17.17 -15.11 -20.12
CA PRO A 425 16.93 -16.25 -19.21
C PRO A 425 17.94 -17.38 -19.37
N LYS A 426 18.52 -17.56 -20.56
CA LYS A 426 19.46 -18.66 -20.86
C LYS A 426 20.85 -18.45 -20.24
N GLU A 427 21.24 -17.19 -20.09
CA GLU A 427 22.58 -16.80 -19.61
C GLU A 427 22.55 -16.26 -18.17
N PHE A 428 21.36 -16.10 -17.60
CA PHE A 428 21.15 -15.43 -16.32
C PHE A 428 21.83 -16.16 -15.15
N LYS A 429 22.55 -15.38 -14.34
CA LYS A 429 23.18 -15.80 -13.09
C LYS A 429 22.54 -15.06 -11.91
N ILE A 430 22.59 -15.65 -10.71
CA ILE A 430 21.92 -15.07 -9.54
C ILE A 430 22.48 -13.69 -9.21
N GLU A 431 23.79 -13.48 -9.41
CA GLU A 431 24.52 -12.23 -9.16
C GLU A 431 24.01 -11.08 -10.04
N ASP A 432 23.48 -11.38 -11.22
CA ASP A 432 22.87 -10.40 -12.13
C ASP A 432 21.66 -9.70 -11.51
N SER A 433 21.04 -10.33 -10.50
CA SER A 433 19.94 -9.74 -9.72
C SER A 433 20.33 -8.39 -9.12
N PHE A 434 21.59 -8.21 -8.70
CA PHE A 434 22.04 -6.96 -8.07
C PHE A 434 22.14 -5.79 -9.06
N ILE A 435 22.54 -6.08 -10.30
CA ILE A 435 22.60 -5.08 -11.39
C ILE A 435 21.18 -4.60 -11.69
N ASN A 436 20.25 -5.54 -11.90
CA ASN A 436 18.85 -5.22 -12.17
C ASN A 436 18.21 -4.46 -11.00
N ALA A 437 18.47 -4.86 -9.76
CA ALA A 437 17.96 -4.18 -8.57
C ALA A 437 18.48 -2.74 -8.43
N GLU A 438 19.75 -2.48 -8.74
CA GLU A 438 20.30 -1.12 -8.73
C GLU A 438 19.59 -0.21 -9.76
N ILE A 439 19.31 -0.73 -10.96
CA ILE A 439 18.57 0.02 -11.98
C ILE A 439 17.14 0.33 -11.50
N VAL A 440 16.45 -0.64 -10.90
CA VAL A 440 15.09 -0.43 -10.34
C VAL A 440 15.12 0.61 -9.21
N GLU A 441 16.12 0.55 -8.33
CA GLU A 441 16.30 1.52 -7.24
C GLU A 441 16.48 2.94 -7.78
N ILE A 442 17.37 3.12 -8.74
CA ILE A 442 17.62 4.43 -9.39
C ILE A 442 16.34 4.93 -10.05
N LEU A 443 15.66 4.06 -10.81
CA LEU A 443 14.45 4.40 -11.53
C LEU A 443 13.35 4.85 -10.55
N ALA A 444 13.13 4.14 -9.45
CA ALA A 444 12.16 4.51 -8.43
C ALA A 444 12.42 5.93 -7.90
N LYS A 445 13.67 6.23 -7.52
CA LYS A 445 14.06 7.55 -7.02
C LYS A 445 13.87 8.63 -8.09
N LYS A 446 14.36 8.41 -9.31
CA LYS A 446 14.26 9.38 -10.41
C LYS A 446 12.81 9.70 -10.80
N VAL A 447 11.95 8.69 -10.89
CA VAL A 447 10.53 8.87 -11.24
C VAL A 447 9.78 9.58 -10.11
N ALA A 448 10.00 9.19 -8.85
CA ALA A 448 9.32 9.80 -7.70
C ALA A 448 9.62 11.30 -7.55
N PHE A 449 10.87 11.69 -7.84
CA PHE A 449 11.32 13.08 -7.78
C PHE A 449 11.24 13.82 -9.11
N ALA A 450 10.68 13.22 -10.17
CA ALA A 450 10.58 13.83 -11.49
C ALA A 450 11.93 14.34 -12.06
N GLU A 451 13.00 13.60 -11.77
CA GLU A 451 14.37 13.96 -12.15
C GLU A 451 14.76 13.34 -13.49
N GLY A 452 14.88 14.16 -14.52
CA GLY A 452 15.15 13.72 -15.89
C GLY A 452 13.88 13.64 -16.74
N GLU A 453 14.06 13.66 -18.06
CA GLU A 453 12.93 13.73 -19.00
C GLU A 453 12.13 12.43 -19.06
N VAL A 454 12.79 11.30 -19.29
CA VAL A 454 12.13 9.99 -19.31
C VAL A 454 11.48 9.68 -17.94
N PRO A 455 12.16 9.85 -16.78
CA PRO A 455 11.52 9.64 -15.49
C PRO A 455 10.25 10.49 -15.25
N ARG A 456 10.19 11.73 -15.73
CA ARG A 456 8.96 12.54 -15.68
C ARG A 456 7.83 11.93 -16.49
N ILE A 457 8.13 11.47 -17.71
CA ILE A 457 7.15 10.82 -18.60
C ILE A 457 6.62 9.53 -17.94
N LEU A 458 7.49 8.73 -17.34
CA LEU A 458 7.12 7.50 -16.63
C LEU A 458 6.19 7.75 -15.43
N GLY A 459 6.30 8.92 -14.80
CA GLY A 459 5.41 9.33 -13.70
C GLY A 459 3.93 9.39 -14.08
N GLU A 460 3.61 9.52 -15.37
CA GLU A 460 2.21 9.52 -15.85
C GLU A 460 1.56 8.14 -15.89
N GLY A 461 2.35 7.07 -15.69
CA GLY A 461 1.92 5.68 -15.77
C GLY A 461 2.17 5.08 -17.16
N MET A 462 2.29 3.74 -17.20
CA MET A 462 2.81 2.98 -18.34
C MET A 462 2.13 3.29 -19.68
N ARG A 463 0.79 3.38 -19.71
CA ARG A 463 0.03 3.61 -20.96
C ARG A 463 0.32 4.99 -21.58
N ARG A 464 0.39 6.04 -20.76
CA ARG A 464 0.65 7.41 -21.22
C ARG A 464 2.12 7.56 -21.57
N ALA A 465 2.98 7.00 -20.73
CA ALA A 465 4.42 7.00 -20.96
C ALA A 465 4.78 6.30 -22.26
N ALA A 466 4.24 5.11 -22.54
CA ALA A 466 4.52 4.36 -23.76
C ALA A 466 4.26 5.19 -25.02
N ARG A 467 3.10 5.88 -25.11
CA ARG A 467 2.78 6.74 -26.26
C ARG A 467 3.79 7.87 -26.44
N LYS A 468 4.15 8.56 -25.35
CA LYS A 468 5.11 9.67 -25.39
C LYS A 468 6.52 9.21 -25.76
N LEU A 469 6.95 8.06 -25.25
CA LEU A 469 8.25 7.49 -25.58
C LEU A 469 8.30 7.00 -27.03
N ASP A 470 7.20 6.45 -27.57
CA ASP A 470 7.08 6.06 -28.98
C ASP A 470 7.24 7.28 -29.91
N GLU A 471 6.60 8.40 -29.57
CA GLU A 471 6.74 9.66 -30.30
C GLU A 471 8.16 10.22 -30.18
N MET A 472 8.72 10.24 -28.97
CA MET A 472 10.04 10.80 -28.68
C MET A 472 11.18 10.00 -29.32
N PHE A 473 11.02 8.69 -29.43
CA PHE A 473 12.05 7.76 -29.91
C PHE A 473 11.60 6.96 -31.12
N SER A 474 10.78 7.57 -32.00
CA SER A 474 10.18 6.91 -33.17
C SER A 474 11.18 6.16 -34.04
N GLU A 475 12.39 6.69 -34.19
CA GLU A 475 13.44 6.09 -35.02
C GLU A 475 14.11 4.86 -34.38
N ARG A 476 13.94 4.65 -33.08
CA ARG A 476 14.46 3.46 -32.36
C ARG A 476 13.50 2.29 -32.41
N VAL A 477 12.21 2.54 -32.68
CA VAL A 477 11.14 1.54 -32.70
C VAL A 477 10.90 0.98 -34.12
N LYS A 478 11.26 1.74 -35.15
CA LYS A 478 11.11 1.34 -36.57
C LYS A 478 12.20 0.39 -37.07
N ASN A 479 13.28 0.21 -36.31
CA ASN A 479 14.37 -0.72 -36.58
C ASN A 479 14.27 -1.92 -35.65
#